data_AF-A0A0K2B1F5-F1
#
_entry.id   AF-A0A0K2B1F5-F1
#
_cell.length_a   1.000
_cell.length_b   1.000
_cell.length_c   1.000
_cell.angle_alpha   90.00
_cell.angle_beta   90.00
_cell.angle_gamma   90.00
#
_symmetry.space_group_name_H-M   'P 1'
#
loop_
_entity.id
_entity.type
_entity.pdbx_description
1 polymer ?
#
loop_
_entity_poly.entity_id
_entity_poly.type
_entity_poly.pdbx_seq_one_letter_code
_entity_poly.pdbx_strand_id
1 'polypeptide(L)'
;MALTFHLISYRTLSGETGVARVGTDRTRPVRSECREQIPGFLSGSHLGPEPTLTLTYETERGTQTKTVSRTLLNRSVGRLVARAADRGEAWNIAVVDERGEDVTDSVPCFA
;
A
#
# COMPACT_ATOMS: atom_id res chain seq x y z
N MET A 1 11.10 -14.94 5.93
CA MET A 1 9.74 -14.36 6.13
C MET A 1 9.50 -13.34 5.03
N ALA A 2 8.26 -13.09 4.61
CA ALA A 2 7.95 -12.11 3.56
C ALA A 2 8.05 -10.68 4.11
N LEU A 3 8.60 -9.75 3.33
CA LEU A 3 8.69 -8.34 3.70
C LEU A 3 7.28 -7.75 3.86
N THR A 4 6.97 -7.25 5.06
CA THR A 4 5.71 -6.59 5.39
C THR A 4 5.98 -5.12 5.72
N PHE A 5 5.15 -4.22 5.20
CA PHE A 5 5.20 -2.82 5.59
C PHE A 5 4.28 -2.59 6.78
N HIS A 6 4.75 -1.83 7.75
CA HIS A 6 3.97 -1.39 8.91
C HIS A 6 3.91 0.13 8.96
N LEU A 7 2.81 0.63 9.52
CA LEU A 7 2.61 2.05 9.74
C LEU A 7 3.14 2.43 11.14
N ILE A 8 4.04 3.41 11.18
CA ILE A 8 4.64 3.93 12.41
C ILE A 8 4.27 5.40 12.52
N SER A 9 3.56 5.79 13.58
CA SER A 9 3.50 7.20 13.94
C SER A 9 4.86 7.60 14.52
N TYR A 10 5.42 8.73 14.09
CA TYR A 10 6.76 9.14 14.49
C TYR A 10 6.81 10.58 14.97
N ARG A 11 7.86 10.86 15.75
CA ARG A 11 8.40 12.19 16.03
C ARG A 11 9.89 12.17 15.70
N THR A 12 10.40 13.22 15.08
CA THR A 12 11.84 13.39 14.79
C THR A 12 12.54 14.30 15.80
N LEU A 13 13.87 14.33 15.75
CA LEU A 13 14.70 15.26 16.53
C LEU A 13 14.42 16.74 16.21
N SER A 14 14.01 17.06 14.98
CA SER A 14 13.63 18.42 14.57
C SER A 14 12.23 18.82 15.02
N GLY A 15 11.49 17.91 15.67
CA GLY A 15 10.12 18.14 16.12
C GLY A 15 9.03 17.79 15.11
N GLU A 16 9.40 17.31 13.92
CA GLU A 16 8.44 16.82 12.91
C GLU A 16 7.66 15.61 13.46
N THR A 17 6.37 15.52 13.16
CA THR A 17 5.54 14.36 13.47
C THR A 17 4.75 13.91 12.26
N GLY A 18 4.56 12.59 12.10
CA GLY A 18 3.80 12.05 10.98
C GLY A 18 3.57 10.55 11.09
N VAL A 19 3.19 9.94 9.96
CA VAL A 19 3.10 8.48 9.80
C VAL A 19 4.03 8.06 8.68
N ALA A 20 4.91 7.10 8.97
CA ALA A 20 5.85 6.53 8.01
C ALA A 20 5.59 5.04 7.78
N ARG A 21 6.04 4.56 6.63
CA ARG A 21 6.03 3.13 6.27
C ARG A 21 7.40 2.54 6.62
N VAL A 22 7.42 1.50 7.42
CA VAL A 22 8.65 0.77 7.78
C VAL A 22 8.50 -0.68 7.32
N GLY A 23 9.37 -1.11 6.41
CA GLY A 23 9.45 -2.49 5.95
C GLY A 23 10.26 -3.33 6.93
N THR A 24 9.73 -4.50 7.28
CA THR A 24 10.45 -5.52 8.07
C THR A 24 9.97 -6.91 7.67
N ASP A 25 10.79 -7.92 7.86
CA ASP A 25 10.39 -9.32 7.76
C ASP A 25 9.87 -9.88 9.10
N ARG A 26 9.86 -9.06 10.16
CA ARG A 26 9.31 -9.38 11.49
C ARG A 26 7.81 -9.12 11.56
N THR A 27 7.18 -9.59 12.63
CA THR A 27 5.77 -9.29 12.94
C THR A 27 5.52 -7.84 13.35
N ARG A 28 6.58 -7.10 13.73
CA ARG A 28 6.55 -5.69 14.07
C ARG A 28 7.94 -5.07 13.88
N PRO A 29 8.05 -3.81 13.40
CA PRO A 29 9.34 -3.14 13.30
C PRO A 29 9.95 -2.86 14.66
N VAL A 30 11.27 -3.03 14.75
CA VAL A 30 12.06 -2.65 15.91
C VAL A 30 12.64 -1.24 15.77
N ARG A 31 13.09 -0.67 16.88
CA ARG A 31 13.58 0.72 16.92
C ARG A 31 14.72 1.00 15.92
N SER A 32 15.61 0.03 15.69
CA SER A 32 16.71 0.18 14.74
C SER A 32 16.20 0.32 13.30
N GLU A 33 15.23 -0.51 12.89
CA GLU A 33 14.61 -0.44 11.56
C GLU A 33 13.86 0.88 11.35
N CYS A 34 13.17 1.37 12.40
CA CYS A 34 12.55 2.70 12.35
C CYS A 34 13.58 3.81 12.16
N ARG A 35 14.74 3.75 12.85
CA ARG A 35 15.81 4.76 12.69
C ARG A 35 16.46 4.73 11.31
N GLU A 36 16.56 3.56 10.72
CA GLU A 36 17.12 3.38 9.38
C GLU A 36 16.20 3.95 8.29
N GLN A 37 14.89 3.75 8.43
CA GLN A 37 13.92 4.09 7.39
C GLN A 37 13.20 5.42 7.61
N ILE A 38 13.25 6.00 8.81
CA ILE A 38 12.63 7.30 9.14
C ILE A 38 13.75 8.29 9.50
N PRO A 39 14.10 9.23 8.61
CA PRO A 39 15.13 10.23 8.86
C PRO A 39 14.87 11.01 10.15
N GLY A 40 15.86 11.05 11.03
CA GLY A 40 15.77 11.79 12.30
C GLY A 40 14.84 11.17 13.35
N PHE A 41 14.44 9.90 13.21
CA PHE A 41 13.54 9.22 14.15
C PHE A 41 13.98 9.33 15.62
N LEU A 42 13.16 9.99 16.42
CA LEU A 42 13.34 10.10 17.87
C LEU A 42 12.53 9.03 18.60
N SER A 43 11.23 9.01 18.34
CA SER A 43 10.25 8.11 18.99
C SER A 43 9.05 7.85 18.10
N GLY A 44 8.29 6.79 18.38
CA GLY A 44 7.09 6.48 17.62
C GLY A 44 6.31 5.28 18.16
N SER A 45 5.09 5.11 17.66
CA SER A 45 4.20 4.00 18.01
C SER A 45 3.86 3.17 16.77
N HIS A 46 3.74 1.86 16.97
CA HIS A 46 3.31 0.95 15.93
C HIS A 46 1.79 1.01 15.78
N LEU A 47 1.32 1.34 14.59
CA LEU A 47 -0.11 1.44 14.27
C LEU A 47 -0.67 0.15 13.67
N GLY A 48 0.19 -0.81 13.34
CA GLY A 48 -0.19 -2.06 12.69
C GLY A 48 0.51 -2.28 11.34
N PRO A 49 0.25 -3.42 10.66
CA PRO A 49 0.63 -3.61 9.27
C PRO A 49 -0.08 -2.58 8.36
N GLU A 50 0.55 -2.22 7.25
CA GLU A 50 -0.11 -1.44 6.19
C GLU A 50 -1.22 -2.30 5.57
N PRO A 51 -2.46 -1.81 5.51
CA PRO A 51 -3.55 -2.55 4.89
C PRO A 51 -3.25 -2.86 3.42
N THR A 52 -3.54 -4.10 3.02
CA THR A 52 -3.44 -4.55 1.63
C THR A 52 -4.81 -4.51 0.97
N LEU A 53 -4.79 -4.33 -0.35
CA LEU A 53 -5.95 -4.39 -1.22
C LEU A 53 -5.70 -5.48 -2.25
N THR A 54 -6.76 -6.16 -2.66
CA THR A 54 -6.74 -7.10 -3.78
C THR A 54 -7.35 -6.42 -4.99
N LEU A 55 -6.50 -6.12 -5.97
CA LEU A 55 -6.90 -5.65 -7.28
C LEU A 55 -7.11 -6.85 -8.20
N THR A 56 -8.28 -6.93 -8.82
CA THR A 56 -8.63 -7.89 -9.86
C THR A 56 -9.02 -7.14 -11.12
N TYR A 57 -8.55 -7.61 -12.28
CA TYR A 57 -8.95 -7.07 -13.58
C TYR A 57 -8.78 -8.15 -14.65
N GLU A 58 -9.55 -8.05 -15.71
CA GLU A 58 -9.42 -8.93 -16.87
C GLU A 58 -8.59 -8.28 -17.97
N THR A 59 -7.94 -9.12 -18.75
CA THR A 59 -7.18 -8.76 -19.95
C THR A 59 -7.41 -9.84 -21.01
N GLU A 60 -6.92 -9.65 -22.23
CA GLU A 60 -6.94 -10.71 -23.27
C GLU A 60 -6.25 -12.01 -22.83
N ARG A 61 -5.32 -11.92 -21.86
CA ARG A 61 -4.58 -13.06 -21.31
C ARG A 61 -5.30 -13.73 -20.14
N GLY A 62 -6.53 -13.30 -19.84
CA GLY A 62 -7.34 -13.74 -18.72
C GLY A 62 -7.20 -12.86 -17.48
N THR A 63 -7.83 -13.32 -16.40
CA THR A 63 -7.93 -12.62 -15.13
C THR A 63 -6.58 -12.45 -14.45
N GLN A 64 -6.30 -11.22 -14.04
CA GLN A 64 -5.13 -10.82 -13.28
C GLN A 64 -5.57 -10.47 -11.87
N THR A 65 -4.91 -11.04 -10.87
CA THR A 65 -5.14 -10.72 -9.45
C THR A 65 -3.83 -10.27 -8.82
N LYS A 66 -3.86 -9.16 -8.10
CA LYS A 66 -2.70 -8.62 -7.38
C LYS A 66 -3.06 -8.12 -6.00
N THR A 67 -2.35 -8.62 -5.00
CA THR A 67 -2.38 -8.03 -3.66
C THR A 67 -1.33 -6.92 -3.58
N VAL A 68 -1.76 -5.71 -3.30
CA VAL A 68 -0.92 -4.51 -3.28
C VAL A 68 -1.29 -3.62 -2.10
N SER A 69 -0.35 -2.84 -1.58
CA SER A 69 -0.71 -1.82 -0.59
C SER A 69 -1.49 -0.69 -1.25
N ARG A 70 -2.36 -0.02 -0.49
CA ARG A 70 -3.11 1.15 -0.98
C ARG A 70 -2.18 2.23 -1.55
N THR A 71 -1.00 2.42 -0.94
CA THR A 71 0.01 3.36 -1.42
C THR A 71 0.52 2.99 -2.82
N LEU A 72 0.88 1.72 -3.04
CA LEU A 72 1.40 1.23 -4.33
C LEU A 72 0.31 1.21 -5.41
N LEU A 73 -0.92 0.90 -5.04
CA LEU A 73 -2.08 0.97 -5.93
C LEU A 73 -2.25 2.40 -6.46
N ASN A 74 -2.30 3.40 -5.58
CA ASN A 74 -2.54 4.78 -5.98
C ASN A 74 -1.38 5.41 -6.76
N ARG A 75 -0.13 5.08 -6.42
CA ARG A 75 1.05 5.70 -7.04
C ARG A 75 1.46 5.07 -8.36
N SER A 76 1.30 3.76 -8.50
CA SER A 76 1.91 3.03 -9.61
C SER A 76 0.94 2.05 -10.27
N VAL A 77 0.51 1.01 -9.54
CA VAL A 77 -0.19 -0.14 -10.15
C VAL A 77 -1.55 0.27 -10.70
N GLY A 78 -2.33 1.01 -9.92
CA GLY A 78 -3.66 1.46 -10.34
C GLY A 78 -3.60 2.42 -11.53
N ARG A 79 -2.59 3.31 -11.59
CA ARG A 79 -2.39 4.18 -12.76
C ARG A 79 -2.07 3.40 -14.04
N LEU A 80 -1.29 2.32 -13.93
CA LEU A 80 -0.98 1.47 -15.08
C LEU A 80 -2.22 0.74 -15.58
N VAL A 81 -3.04 0.25 -14.65
CA VAL A 81 -4.28 -0.49 -14.96
C VAL A 81 -5.34 0.45 -15.53
N ALA A 82 -5.50 1.66 -14.97
CA ALA A 82 -6.38 2.69 -15.52
C ALA A 82 -5.99 3.04 -16.96
N ARG A 83 -4.69 3.26 -17.21
CA ARG A 83 -4.21 3.48 -18.59
C ARG A 83 -4.44 2.29 -19.52
N ALA A 84 -4.37 1.06 -19.01
CA ALA A 84 -4.69 -0.12 -19.80
C ALA A 84 -6.18 -0.18 -20.13
N ALA A 85 -7.05 0.22 -19.19
CA ALA A 85 -8.47 0.36 -19.42
C ALA A 85 -8.79 1.43 -20.49
N ASP A 86 -8.13 2.59 -20.43
CA ASP A 86 -8.25 3.64 -21.45
C ASP A 86 -7.90 3.16 -22.86
N ARG A 87 -7.00 2.17 -22.97
CA ARG A 87 -6.61 1.53 -24.24
C ARG A 87 -7.49 0.33 -24.61
N GLY A 88 -8.46 -0.05 -23.78
CA GLY A 88 -9.28 -1.25 -23.96
C GLY A 88 -8.56 -2.58 -23.67
N GLU A 89 -7.40 -2.52 -23.02
CA GLU A 89 -6.57 -3.70 -22.70
C GLU A 89 -6.90 -4.32 -21.33
N ALA A 90 -7.64 -3.59 -20.49
CA ALA A 90 -8.10 -4.04 -19.18
C ALA A 90 -9.57 -3.68 -18.96
N TRP A 91 -10.33 -4.59 -18.36
CA TRP A 91 -11.75 -4.41 -18.03
C TRP A 91 -12.12 -5.19 -16.76
N ASN A 92 -13.37 -5.08 -16.30
CA ASN A 92 -13.86 -5.70 -15.07
C ASN A 92 -12.93 -5.44 -13.86
N ILE A 93 -12.50 -4.19 -13.71
CA ILE A 93 -11.58 -3.78 -12.64
C ILE A 93 -12.35 -3.72 -11.33
N ALA A 94 -11.87 -4.45 -10.34
CA ALA A 94 -12.41 -4.46 -8.98
C ALA A 94 -11.26 -4.38 -7.97
N VAL A 95 -11.46 -3.60 -6.90
CA VAL A 95 -10.53 -3.51 -5.78
C VAL A 95 -11.28 -3.85 -4.51
N VAL A 96 -10.87 -4.92 -3.85
CA VAL A 96 -11.42 -5.32 -2.55
C VAL A 96 -10.41 -5.08 -1.42
N ASP A 97 -10.90 -4.74 -0.24
CA ASP A 97 -10.08 -4.62 0.95
C ASP A 97 -9.82 -5.98 1.64
N GLU A 98 -9.16 -5.95 2.81
CA GLU A 98 -8.86 -7.14 3.61
C GLU A 98 -10.10 -7.85 4.18
N ARG A 99 -11.25 -7.18 4.21
CA ARG A 99 -12.55 -7.72 4.63
C ARG A 99 -13.36 -8.26 3.46
N GLY A 100 -12.88 -8.04 2.23
CA GLY A 100 -13.58 -8.39 1.00
C GLY A 100 -14.62 -7.35 0.57
N GLU A 101 -14.60 -6.15 1.16
CA GLU A 101 -15.48 -5.06 0.75
C GLU A 101 -14.96 -4.43 -0.54
N ASP A 102 -15.86 -4.15 -1.48
CA ASP A 102 -15.53 -3.41 -2.70
C ASP A 102 -15.25 -1.95 -2.36
N VAL A 103 -14.04 -1.51 -2.69
CA VAL A 103 -13.54 -0.15 -2.45
C VAL A 103 -13.05 0.50 -3.74
N THR A 104 -13.46 -0.01 -4.90
CA THR A 104 -13.01 0.46 -6.23
C THR A 104 -13.20 1.96 -6.39
N ASP A 105 -14.39 2.49 -6.04
CA ASP A 105 -14.71 3.92 -6.12
C ASP A 105 -13.95 4.78 -5.10
N SER A 106 -13.39 4.16 -4.06
CA SER A 106 -12.53 4.84 -3.08
C SER A 106 -11.08 4.94 -3.52
N VAL A 107 -10.73 4.40 -4.69
CA VAL A 107 -9.39 4.42 -5.27
C VAL A 107 -9.32 5.53 -6.32
N PRO A 108 -8.59 6.65 -6.06
CA PRO A 108 -8.65 7.84 -6.92
C PRO A 108 -8.21 7.66 -8.39
N CYS A 109 -7.54 6.57 -8.73
CA CYS A 109 -7.17 6.27 -10.12
C CYS A 109 -8.23 5.49 -10.90
N PHE A 110 -9.32 5.08 -10.24
CA PHE A 110 -10.47 4.39 -10.84
C PHE A 110 -11.80 5.12 -10.63
N ALA A 111 -11.79 6.22 -9.87
CA ALA A 111 -12.93 7.08 -9.58
C ALA A 111 -13.06 8.25 -10.58
#